data_AF-A0A497K6Y9-F1
#
_entry.id   AF-A0A497K6Y9-F1
#
_cell.length_a   1.000
_cell.length_b   1.000
_cell.length_c   1.000
_cell.angle_alpha   90.00
_cell.angle_beta   90.00
_cell.angle_gamma   90.00
#
_symmetry.space_group_name_H-M   'P 1'
#
loop_
_entity.id
_entity.type
_entity.pdbx_description
1 polymer ?
#
loop_
_entity_poly.entity_id
_entity_poly.type
_entity_poly.pdbx_seq_one_letter_code
_entity_poly.pdbx_strand_id
1 'polypeptide(L)'
;MSEEDVEVYLQRLVAEGILKVENIDGEDYYSFTEKGLRETEEFIRKSKDAQLQLFAVTYNMLVKKRKPSIEALKESIKFLLKYNPNFMELLEKAIENGKIKKGESHE
;
A
#
# COMPACT_ATOMS: atom_id res chain seq x y z
N MET A 1 -2.41 -9.20 7.56
CA MET A 1 -1.81 -7.99 8.15
C MET A 1 -2.93 -7.26 8.85
N SER A 2 -2.84 -7.08 10.16
CA SER A 2 -3.76 -6.23 10.92
C SER A 2 -3.49 -4.75 10.64
N GLU A 3 -4.37 -3.85 11.06
CA GLU A 3 -4.11 -2.40 10.97
C GLU A 3 -2.88 -1.99 11.80
N GLU A 4 -2.64 -2.63 12.96
CA GLU A 4 -1.45 -2.40 13.79
C GLU A 4 -0.16 -2.81 13.07
N ASP A 5 -0.16 -3.95 12.36
CA ASP A 5 0.99 -4.38 11.56
C ASP A 5 1.32 -3.36 10.47
N VAL A 6 0.30 -2.72 9.90
CA VAL A 6 0.46 -1.71 8.84
C VAL A 6 1.04 -0.42 9.42
N GLU A 7 0.56 0.04 10.57
CA GLU A 7 1.06 1.28 11.19
C GLU A 7 2.53 1.16 11.57
N VAL A 8 2.91 0.05 12.21
CA VAL A 8 4.32 -0.25 12.55
C VAL A 8 5.19 -0.27 11.28
N TYR A 9 4.64 -0.83 10.20
CA TYR A 9 5.34 -0.87 8.92
C TYR A 9 5.48 0.51 8.28
N LEU A 10 4.45 1.36 8.30
CA LEU A 10 4.52 2.73 7.79
C LEU A 10 5.55 3.56 8.55
N GLN A 11 5.58 3.46 9.89
CA GLN A 11 6.56 4.14 10.73
C GLN A 11 8.00 3.68 10.42
N ARG A 12 8.19 2.37 10.17
CA ARG A 12 9.49 1.86 9.72
C ARG A 12 9.91 2.45 8.37
N LEU A 13 9.00 2.54 7.40
CA LEU A 13 9.29 3.14 6.09
C LEU A 13 9.60 4.64 6.20
N VAL A 14 9.01 5.35 7.17
CA VAL A 14 9.39 6.73 7.50
C VAL A 14 10.82 6.77 8.05
N ALA A 15 11.16 5.90 9.00
CA ALA A 15 12.51 5.84 9.56
C ALA A 15 13.59 5.49 8.52
N GLU A 16 13.26 4.68 7.51
CA GLU A 16 14.15 4.32 6.39
C GLU A 16 14.26 5.45 5.32
N GLY A 17 13.46 6.52 5.46
CA GLY A 17 13.40 7.65 4.53
C GLY A 17 12.69 7.34 3.22
N ILE A 18 11.93 6.24 3.16
CA ILE A 18 11.13 5.82 2.01
C ILE A 18 9.83 6.63 1.96
N LEU A 19 9.20 6.81 3.12
CA LEU A 19 8.03 7.67 3.28
C LEU A 19 8.40 8.96 4.03
N LYS A 20 7.68 10.03 3.75
CA LYS A 20 7.54 11.19 4.63
C LYS A 20 6.16 11.16 5.26
N VAL A 21 6.09 11.62 6.51
CA VAL A 21 4.83 11.83 7.24
C VAL A 21 4.68 13.32 7.52
N GLU A 22 3.48 13.84 7.26
CA GLU A 22 3.09 15.22 7.53
C GLU A 22 1.85 15.18 8.42
N ASN A 23 1.88 15.82 9.60
CA ASN A 23 0.71 15.93 10.45
C ASN A 23 -0.12 17.13 10.00
N ILE A 24 -1.36 16.89 9.58
CA ILE A 24 -2.30 17.92 9.12
C ILE A 24 -3.58 17.73 9.92
N ASP A 25 -3.97 18.77 10.68
CA ASP A 25 -5.17 18.77 11.53
C ASP A 25 -5.24 17.58 12.52
N GLY A 26 -4.08 17.15 13.03
CA GLY A 26 -3.98 16.02 13.98
C GLY A 26 -3.98 14.64 13.34
N GLU A 27 -4.01 14.55 12.01
CA GLU A 27 -3.95 13.30 11.25
C GLU A 27 -2.60 13.15 10.52
N ASP A 28 -2.08 11.93 10.48
CA ASP A 28 -0.81 11.61 9.81
C ASP A 28 -1.01 11.29 8.32
N TYR A 29 -0.43 12.14 7.46
CA TYR A 29 -0.45 12.01 6.01
C TYR A 29 0.88 11.48 5.50
N TYR A 30 0.84 10.26 4.96
CA TYR A 30 2.03 9.61 4.40
C TYR A 30 2.17 9.87 2.90
N SER A 31 3.40 10.02 2.41
CA SER A 31 3.72 10.05 0.97
C SER A 31 5.14 9.57 0.70
N PHE A 32 5.39 9.05 -0.52
CA PHE A 32 6.74 8.62 -0.89
C PHE A 32 7.68 9.81 -1.06
N THR A 33 8.92 9.64 -0.62
CA THR A 33 10.03 10.54 -0.98
C THR A 33 10.55 10.19 -2.39
N GLU A 34 11.34 11.05 -3.02
CA GLU A 34 11.99 10.72 -4.30
C GLU A 34 12.94 9.52 -4.21
N LYS A 35 13.60 9.34 -3.05
CA LYS A 35 14.38 8.14 -2.73
C LYS A 35 13.45 6.93 -2.63
N GLY A 36 12.39 7.06 -1.85
CA GLY A 36 11.41 6.02 -1.62
C GLY A 36 10.74 5.54 -2.89
N LEU A 37 10.39 6.44 -3.82
CA LEU A 37 9.87 6.06 -5.13
C LEU A 37 10.88 5.17 -5.87
N ARG A 38 12.14 5.60 -6.00
CA ARG A 38 13.18 4.82 -6.70
C ARG A 38 13.40 3.44 -6.07
N GLU A 39 13.55 3.38 -4.76
CA GLU A 39 13.77 2.11 -4.05
C GLU A 39 12.54 1.20 -4.11
N THR A 40 11.34 1.78 -4.07
CA THR A 40 10.08 1.07 -4.22
C THR A 40 9.99 0.48 -5.63
N GLU A 41 10.35 1.22 -6.68
CA GLU A 41 10.39 0.69 -8.05
C GLU A 41 11.33 -0.50 -8.20
N GLU A 42 12.50 -0.46 -7.55
CA GLU A 42 13.43 -1.59 -7.53
C GLU A 42 12.91 -2.76 -6.71
N PHE A 43 12.27 -2.50 -5.57
CA PHE A 43 11.73 -3.52 -4.67
C PHE A 43 10.56 -4.28 -5.27
N ILE A 44 9.62 -3.60 -5.93
CA ILE A 44 8.47 -4.20 -6.62
C ILE A 44 8.91 -5.22 -7.68
N ARG A 45 10.03 -4.94 -8.38
CA ARG A 45 10.57 -5.82 -9.42
C ARG A 45 11.18 -7.11 -8.86
N LYS A 46 11.49 -7.16 -7.56
CA LYS A 46 12.19 -8.30 -6.94
C LYS A 46 11.26 -9.49 -6.61
N SER A 47 10.01 -9.26 -6.22
CA SER A 47 9.11 -10.37 -5.86
C SER A 47 7.63 -10.02 -5.92
N LYS A 48 6.78 -11.06 -6.04
CA LYS A 48 5.32 -10.94 -5.95
C LYS A 48 4.84 -10.47 -4.56
N ASP A 49 5.48 -10.94 -3.49
CA ASP A 49 5.10 -10.54 -2.14
C ASP A 49 5.41 -9.05 -1.87
N ALA A 50 6.50 -8.52 -2.42
CA ALA A 50 6.81 -7.09 -2.39
C ALA A 50 5.71 -6.23 -3.03
N GLN A 51 5.12 -6.70 -4.13
CA GLN A 51 4.03 -6.00 -4.82
C GLN A 51 2.76 -5.97 -3.97
N LEU A 52 2.44 -7.08 -3.30
CA LEU A 52 1.29 -7.17 -2.40
C LEU A 52 1.46 -6.29 -1.15
N GLN A 53 2.67 -6.25 -0.59
CA GLN A 53 3.00 -5.35 0.53
C GLN A 53 2.86 -3.89 0.12
N LEU A 54 3.39 -3.51 -1.04
CA LEU A 54 3.28 -2.15 -1.53
C LEU A 54 1.84 -1.74 -1.83
N PHE A 55 1.05 -2.66 -2.38
CA PHE A 55 -0.37 -2.46 -2.57
C PHE A 55 -1.07 -2.15 -1.25
N ALA A 56 -0.81 -2.94 -0.20
CA ALA A 56 -1.38 -2.70 1.12
C ALA A 56 -0.94 -1.34 1.69
N VAL A 57 0.35 -0.98 1.57
CA VAL A 57 0.85 0.34 1.99
C VAL A 57 0.14 1.46 1.25
N THR A 58 0.11 1.42 -0.08
CA THR A 58 -0.50 2.47 -0.92
C THR A 58 -1.98 2.62 -0.61
N TYR A 59 -2.70 1.51 -0.44
CA TYR A 59 -4.11 1.52 -0.09
C TYR A 59 -4.36 2.20 1.26
N ASN A 60 -3.63 1.80 2.30
CA ASN A 60 -3.79 2.37 3.64
C ASN A 60 -3.39 3.84 3.68
N MET A 61 -2.34 4.24 2.96
CA MET A 61 -1.97 5.65 2.83
C MET A 61 -3.12 6.47 2.25
N LEU A 62 -3.78 5.99 1.20
CA LEU A 62 -4.89 6.71 0.56
C LEU A 62 -6.13 6.75 1.46
N VAL A 63 -6.46 5.66 2.16
CA VAL A 63 -7.56 5.64 3.13
C VAL A 63 -7.30 6.63 4.28
N LYS A 64 -6.07 6.70 4.81
CA LYS A 64 -5.68 7.70 5.83
C LYS A 64 -5.81 9.14 5.33
N LYS A 65 -5.68 9.38 4.02
CA LYS A 65 -5.99 10.69 3.40
C LYS A 65 -7.49 10.94 3.23
N ARG A 66 -8.34 10.17 3.91
CA ARG A 66 -9.81 10.20 3.81
C ARG A 66 -10.32 9.95 2.38
N LYS A 67 -9.53 9.31 1.53
CA LYS A 67 -9.98 8.90 0.20
C LYS A 67 -10.97 7.73 0.35
N PRO A 68 -12.11 7.74 -0.36
CA PRO A 68 -13.06 6.63 -0.30
C PRO A 68 -12.39 5.30 -0.62
N SER A 69 -12.69 4.23 0.13
CA SER A 69 -12.02 2.94 0.01
C SER A 69 -12.00 2.38 -1.42
N ILE A 70 -13.09 2.56 -2.18
CA ILE A 70 -13.17 2.14 -3.59
C ILE A 70 -12.19 2.94 -4.47
N GLU A 71 -12.02 4.23 -4.22
CA GLU A 71 -11.05 5.05 -4.96
C GLU A 71 -9.62 4.73 -4.55
N ALA A 72 -9.37 4.58 -3.24
CA ALA A 72 -8.08 4.16 -2.72
C ALA A 72 -7.64 2.81 -3.31
N LEU A 73 -8.58 1.87 -3.43
CA LEU A 73 -8.36 0.56 -4.06
C LEU A 73 -7.97 0.72 -5.54
N LYS A 74 -8.78 1.47 -6.32
CA LYS A 74 -8.53 1.70 -7.75
C LYS A 74 -7.17 2.36 -7.99
N GLU A 75 -6.81 3.36 -7.21
CA GLU A 75 -5.53 4.06 -7.34
C GLU A 75 -4.35 3.17 -6.96
N SER A 76 -4.48 2.39 -5.88
CA SER A 76 -3.44 1.43 -5.48
C SER A 76 -3.21 0.37 -6.56
N ILE A 77 -4.27 -0.19 -7.13
CA ILE A 77 -4.17 -1.12 -8.26
C ILE A 77 -3.51 -0.44 -9.46
N LYS A 78 -3.97 0.77 -9.83
CA LYS A 78 -3.42 1.51 -10.97
C LYS A 78 -1.94 1.83 -10.79
N PHE A 79 -1.50 2.11 -9.56
CA PHE A 79 -0.10 2.32 -9.24
C PHE A 79 0.72 1.05 -9.49
N LEU A 80 0.26 -0.10 -9.01
CA LEU A 80 0.96 -1.39 -9.18
C LEU A 80 0.96 -1.89 -10.63
N LEU A 81 -0.11 -1.60 -11.39
CA LEU A 81 -0.20 -1.97 -12.82
C LEU A 81 0.89 -1.32 -13.69
N LYS A 82 1.46 -0.18 -13.27
CA LYS A 82 2.61 0.44 -13.95
C LYS A 82 3.86 -0.45 -13.93
N TYR A 83 3.96 -1.32 -12.93
CA TYR A 83 5.14 -2.15 -12.68
C TYR A 83 4.90 -3.63 -12.94
N ASN A 84 3.67 -4.10 -12.76
CA ASN A 84 3.24 -5.44 -13.13
C ASN A 84 1.87 -5.37 -13.81
N PRO A 85 1.80 -5.50 -15.14
CA PRO A 85 0.53 -5.53 -15.88
C PRO A 85 -0.42 -6.65 -15.42
N ASN A 86 0.11 -7.74 -14.88
CA ASN A 86 -0.66 -8.89 -14.38
C ASN A 86 -0.93 -8.80 -12.87
N PHE A 87 -0.83 -7.59 -12.28
CA PHE A 87 -1.01 -7.42 -10.83
C PHE A 87 -2.41 -7.83 -10.35
N MET A 88 -3.44 -7.67 -11.18
CA MET A 88 -4.80 -8.10 -10.85
C MET A 88 -4.89 -9.59 -10.56
N GLU A 89 -4.27 -10.43 -11.40
CA GLU A 89 -4.24 -11.89 -11.20
C GLU A 89 -3.46 -12.26 -9.93
N LEU A 90 -2.38 -11.52 -9.63
CA LEU A 90 -1.63 -11.70 -8.40
C LEU A 90 -2.46 -11.35 -7.16
N LEU A 91 -3.23 -10.26 -7.23
CA LEU A 91 -4.10 -9.81 -6.15
C LEU A 91 -5.25 -10.82 -5.91
N GLU A 92 -5.88 -11.30 -6.97
CA GLU A 92 -6.92 -12.35 -6.89
C GLU A 92 -6.38 -13.61 -6.22
N LYS A 93 -5.22 -14.12 -6.67
CA LYS A 93 -4.56 -15.27 -6.03
C LYS A 93 -4.20 -15.00 -4.58
N ALA A 94 -3.81 -13.78 -4.22
CA ALA A 94 -3.50 -13.44 -2.84
C ALA A 94 -4.75 -13.44 -1.94
N ILE A 95 -5.90 -13.07 -2.49
CA ILE A 95 -7.20 -13.13 -1.79
C ILE A 95 -7.64 -14.58 -1.63
N GLU A 96 -7.59 -15.38 -2.70
CA GLU A 96 -7.96 -16.80 -2.68
C GLU A 96 -7.15 -17.61 -1.67
N ASN A 97 -5.84 -17.32 -1.58
CA ASN A 97 -4.94 -17.99 -0.64
C ASN A 97 -4.95 -17.38 0.78
N GLY A 98 -5.86 -16.44 1.06
CA GLY A 98 -6.03 -15.82 2.38
C GLY A 98 -4.87 -14.92 2.82
N LYS A 99 -3.93 -14.59 1.93
CA LYS A 99 -2.83 -13.63 2.21
C LYS A 99 -3.36 -12.20 2.40
N ILE A 100 -4.41 -11.86 1.66
CA ILE A 100 -5.16 -10.59 1.81
C ILE A 100 -6.58 -10.96 2.19
N LYS A 101 -7.07 -10.43 3.32
CA LYS A 101 -8.47 -10.58 3.69
C LYS A 101 -9.30 -9.67 2.81
N LYS A 102 -10.33 -10.21 2.17
CA LYS A 102 -11.41 -9.40 1.60
C LYS A 102 -12.06 -8.70 2.79
N GLY A 103 -12.07 -7.37 2.81
CA GLY A 103 -12.74 -6.63 3.88
C GLY A 103 -14.17 -7.13 3.96
N GLU A 104 -14.58 -7.62 5.14
CA GLU A 104 -15.98 -7.95 5.38
C GLU A 104 -16.75 -6.63 5.31
N SER A 105 -17.60 -6.49 4.29
CA SER A 105 -18.65 -5.48 4.33
C SER A 105 -19.54 -5.85 5.50
N HIS A 106 -19.38 -5.17 6.63
CA HIS A 106 -20.46 -5.13 7.60
C HIS A 106 -21.58 -4.31 6.97
N GLU A 107 -22.60 -5.04 6.47
CA GLU A 107 -23.93 -4.52 6.14
C GLU A 107 -24.58 -3.83 7.35
#